data_AF-A0A0W0ZFQ9-F1
#
_entry.id   AF-A0A0W0ZFQ9-F1
#
_cell.length_a   1.000
_cell.length_b   1.000
_cell.length_c   1.000
_cell.angle_alpha   90.00
_cell.angle_beta   90.00
_cell.angle_gamma   90.00
#
_symmetry.space_group_name_H-M   'P 1'
#
loop_
_entity.id
_entity.type
_entity.pdbx_description
1 polymer ?
#
loop_
_entity_poly.entity_id
_entity_poly.type
_entity_poly.pdbx_seq_one_letter_code
_entity_poly.pdbx_strand_id
1 'polypeptide(L)'
;MKKFFCTLGLSLSVISSALAGDSPLDLLNTEITNILTPFQNQATAAKLKFDAVEINNERALKVALNGLYSKIGSKNNFIIKVDNLGYDYNDGISPTTTLKGSLGFDLTKFLSREQSNEMVPKSIELLEETVKSYTEEYGDAIFIKGVVTSTTKDDAGNYTGLSALLAIKIDLDKLPEYLSPEDVMVTDAFFSITLNLKTGIAIDSFIVSNPEYLGYQQDQMGLKEVLENLLARGDETKRMIETVFMSLDSIASDIVEMDNSLFRNSISNNKKLSNILK
;
A
#
# COMPACT_ATOMS: atom_id res chain seq x y z
N MET A 1 -28.34 55.97 5.40
CA MET A 1 -27.30 55.03 5.88
C MET A 1 -27.71 53.65 5.38
N LYS A 2 -27.37 53.16 4.17
CA LYS A 2 -26.07 52.99 3.50
C LYS A 2 -25.03 52.31 4.41
N LYS A 3 -24.70 51.06 4.04
CA LYS A 3 -23.60 50.16 4.48
C LYS A 3 -23.89 49.34 5.74
N PHE A 4 -24.33 48.09 5.58
CA PHE A 4 -23.82 46.91 6.32
C PHE A 4 -24.35 45.54 5.83
N PHE A 5 -24.63 45.37 4.53
CA PHE A 5 -25.19 44.11 3.99
C PHE A 5 -24.47 43.54 2.75
N CYS A 6 -23.19 43.87 2.52
CA CYS A 6 -22.45 43.37 1.34
C CYS A 6 -21.03 42.86 1.63
N THR A 7 -20.77 42.10 2.71
CA THR A 7 -19.43 41.53 2.95
C THR A 7 -19.38 40.06 3.40
N LEU A 8 -20.46 39.28 3.19
CA LEU A 8 -20.40 37.81 3.34
C LEU A 8 -20.69 37.05 2.04
N GLY A 9 -20.80 37.75 0.91
CA GLY A 9 -21.05 37.15 -0.42
C GLY A 9 -19.86 37.22 -1.39
N LEU A 10 -18.64 37.46 -0.91
CA LEU A 10 -17.46 37.68 -1.76
C LEU A 10 -16.18 36.95 -1.32
N SER A 11 -16.26 35.93 -0.46
CA SER A 11 -15.08 35.12 -0.07
C SER A 11 -15.04 33.72 -0.68
N LEU A 12 -15.90 33.39 -1.64
CA LEU A 12 -15.91 32.08 -2.31
C LEU A 12 -15.85 32.16 -3.85
N SER A 13 -15.50 33.32 -4.42
CA SER A 13 -15.39 33.48 -5.87
C SER A 13 -14.07 34.14 -6.27
N VAL A 14 -12.93 33.49 -5.98
CA VAL A 14 -11.69 33.73 -6.73
C VAL A 14 -10.90 32.42 -6.84
N ILE A 15 -11.23 31.59 -7.83
CA ILE A 15 -10.19 30.96 -8.65
C ILE A 15 -10.67 31.05 -10.10
N SER A 16 -10.65 32.26 -10.62
CA SER A 16 -10.67 32.51 -12.06
C SER A 16 -9.73 33.67 -12.32
N SER A 17 -8.45 33.36 -12.23
CA SER A 17 -7.40 34.14 -12.88
C SER A 17 -6.35 33.14 -13.33
N ALA A 18 -6.35 32.89 -14.65
CA ALA A 18 -5.20 32.38 -15.35
C ALA A 18 -4.01 33.31 -15.09
N LEU A 19 -3.24 32.99 -14.06
CA LEU A 19 -1.81 33.11 -14.06
C LEU A 19 -1.32 31.68 -14.27
N ALA A 20 -0.27 31.47 -15.05
CA ALA A 20 0.42 30.19 -15.11
C ALA A 20 1.18 29.97 -13.78
N GLY A 21 0.41 29.88 -12.70
CA GLY A 21 0.85 29.50 -11.37
C GLY A 21 0.51 28.03 -11.19
N ASP A 22 1.46 27.31 -10.62
CA ASP A 22 1.34 25.90 -10.29
C ASP A 22 0.03 25.63 -9.52
N SER A 23 -0.69 24.58 -9.91
CA SER A 23 -1.88 24.16 -9.16
C SER A 23 -1.48 23.76 -7.72
N PRO A 24 -2.42 23.74 -6.74
CA PRO A 24 -2.12 23.27 -5.39
C PRO A 24 -1.43 21.89 -5.37
N LEU A 25 -1.79 21.02 -6.33
CA LEU A 25 -1.19 19.70 -6.52
C LEU A 25 0.24 19.78 -7.07
N ASP A 26 0.51 20.68 -8.01
CA ASP A 26 1.86 20.90 -8.56
C ASP A 26 2.82 21.46 -7.47
N LEU A 27 2.31 22.38 -6.65
CA LEU A 27 3.06 22.90 -5.49
C LEU A 27 3.34 21.81 -4.46
N LEU A 28 2.37 20.93 -4.18
CA LEU A 28 2.56 19.76 -3.31
C LEU A 28 3.64 18.82 -3.89
N ASN A 29 3.55 18.45 -5.17
CA ASN A 29 4.53 17.57 -5.81
C ASN A 29 5.95 18.17 -5.84
N THR A 30 6.05 19.49 -6.00
CA THR A 30 7.32 20.22 -5.89
C THR A 30 7.89 20.15 -4.47
N GLU A 31 7.05 20.38 -3.46
CA GLU A 31 7.46 20.29 -2.06
C GLU A 31 7.88 18.86 -1.67
N ILE A 32 7.15 17.84 -2.13
CA ILE A 32 7.54 16.44 -1.95
C ILE A 32 8.92 16.18 -2.57
N THR A 33 9.16 16.68 -3.78
CA THR A 33 10.47 16.54 -4.43
C THR A 33 11.58 17.15 -3.58
N ASN A 34 11.33 18.31 -2.96
CA ASN A 34 12.27 18.95 -2.05
C ASN A 34 12.53 18.09 -0.80
N ILE A 35 11.48 17.59 -0.15
CA ILE A 35 11.58 16.70 1.03
C ILE A 35 12.39 15.45 0.71
N LEU A 36 12.25 14.91 -0.50
CA LEU A 36 12.93 13.68 -0.91
C LEU A 36 14.36 13.88 -1.41
N THR A 37 14.85 15.12 -1.49
CA THR A 37 16.22 15.45 -1.93
C THR A 37 17.32 14.66 -1.18
N PRO A 38 17.26 14.48 0.15
CA PRO A 38 18.26 13.70 0.89
C PRO A 38 18.37 12.24 0.44
N PHE A 39 17.32 11.70 -0.18
CA PHE A 39 17.25 10.33 -0.70
C PHE A 39 17.54 10.26 -2.21
N GLN A 40 18.28 11.24 -2.75
CA GLN A 40 18.75 11.27 -4.14
C GLN A 40 20.28 11.25 -4.20
N ASN A 41 20.86 10.13 -4.64
CA ASN A 41 22.28 10.03 -4.96
C ASN A 41 22.50 8.88 -5.96
N GLN A 42 23.76 8.50 -6.22
CA GLN A 42 24.08 7.44 -7.18
C GLN A 42 23.54 6.05 -6.77
N ALA A 43 23.35 5.81 -5.48
CA ALA A 43 22.92 4.53 -4.92
C ALA A 43 21.46 4.55 -4.43
N THR A 44 20.88 5.72 -4.16
CA THR A 44 19.51 5.88 -3.65
C THR A 44 18.68 6.79 -4.55
N ALA A 45 17.44 6.38 -4.82
CA ALA A 45 16.45 7.24 -5.48
C ALA A 45 15.09 7.11 -4.80
N ALA A 46 14.42 8.23 -4.59
CA ALA A 46 13.08 8.32 -4.00
C ALA A 46 12.15 9.16 -4.87
N LYS A 47 10.92 8.73 -5.12
CA LYS A 47 9.93 9.54 -5.82
C LYS A 47 8.58 9.29 -5.18
N LEU A 48 7.81 10.34 -5.04
CA LEU A 48 6.40 10.28 -4.69
C LEU A 48 5.73 11.39 -5.50
N LYS A 49 4.64 11.03 -6.18
CA LYS A 49 3.90 11.96 -7.02
C LYS A 49 2.42 11.67 -6.86
N PHE A 50 1.65 12.71 -6.60
CA PHE A 50 0.20 12.66 -6.68
C PHE A 50 -0.24 13.09 -8.07
N ASP A 51 -1.03 12.26 -8.73
CA ASP A 51 -1.65 12.55 -10.03
C ASP A 51 -3.05 13.15 -9.85
N ALA A 52 -3.73 12.85 -8.75
CA ALA A 52 -5.02 13.43 -8.40
C ALA A 52 -5.21 13.49 -6.89
N VAL A 53 -5.79 14.58 -6.40
CA VAL A 53 -6.33 14.72 -5.05
C VAL A 53 -7.60 15.57 -5.15
N GLU A 54 -8.74 14.97 -4.84
CA GLU A 54 -10.05 15.64 -4.84
C GLU A 54 -10.72 15.41 -3.48
N ILE A 55 -11.15 16.49 -2.87
CA ILE A 55 -11.78 16.53 -1.55
C ILE A 55 -13.00 17.45 -1.62
N ASN A 56 -14.01 17.19 -0.79
CA ASN A 56 -15.10 18.13 -0.53
C ASN A 56 -15.18 18.44 0.98
N ASN A 57 -16.19 19.19 1.39
CA ASN A 57 -16.35 19.60 2.79
C ASN A 57 -16.58 18.42 3.75
N GLU A 58 -16.96 17.26 3.25
CA GLU A 58 -17.30 16.08 4.07
C GLU A 58 -16.21 15.01 4.05
N ARG A 59 -15.57 14.76 2.89
CA ARG A 59 -14.70 13.60 2.69
C ARG A 59 -13.70 13.75 1.53
N ALA A 60 -12.79 12.79 1.44
CA ALA A 60 -11.97 12.56 0.26
C ALA A 60 -12.84 11.92 -0.84
N LEU A 61 -12.74 12.44 -2.05
CA LEU A 61 -13.46 11.91 -3.21
C LEU A 61 -12.55 11.06 -4.07
N LYS A 62 -11.31 11.51 -4.30
CA LYS A 62 -10.38 10.82 -5.17
C LYS A 62 -8.94 11.06 -4.77
N VAL A 63 -8.13 10.02 -4.84
CA VAL A 63 -6.67 10.09 -4.71
C VAL A 63 -6.05 9.21 -5.78
N ALA A 64 -4.99 9.68 -6.43
CA ALA A 64 -4.14 8.85 -7.26
C ALA A 64 -2.68 9.24 -7.04
N LEU A 65 -1.82 8.27 -6.76
CA LEU A 65 -0.41 8.51 -6.55
C LEU A 65 0.47 7.38 -7.09
N ASN A 66 1.72 7.73 -7.34
CA ASN A 66 2.80 6.80 -7.66
C ASN A 66 3.98 7.03 -6.72
N GLY A 67 4.70 5.96 -6.44
CA GLY A 67 5.84 5.96 -5.53
C GLY A 67 6.99 5.11 -6.06
N LEU A 68 8.21 5.51 -5.75
CA LEU A 68 9.42 4.73 -5.94
C LEU A 68 10.34 4.99 -4.76
N TYR A 69 10.91 3.92 -4.23
CA TYR A 69 12.11 4.00 -3.44
C TYR A 69 13.04 2.91 -3.93
N SER A 70 14.31 3.22 -4.19
CA SER A 70 15.31 2.24 -4.57
C SER A 70 16.64 2.53 -3.88
N LYS A 71 17.30 1.47 -3.41
CA LYS A 71 18.66 1.52 -2.88
C LYS A 71 19.51 0.39 -3.44
N ILE A 72 20.73 0.72 -3.84
CA ILE A 72 21.74 -0.20 -4.34
C ILE A 72 22.81 -0.33 -3.27
N GLY A 73 23.10 -1.56 -2.83
CA GLY A 73 24.18 -1.86 -1.90
C GLY A 73 25.17 -2.87 -2.47
N SER A 74 26.16 -3.23 -1.66
CA SER A 74 27.22 -4.13 -2.09
C SER A 74 26.76 -5.58 -2.24
N LYS A 75 25.68 -5.96 -1.54
CA LYS A 75 25.15 -7.34 -1.54
C LYS A 75 23.88 -7.46 -2.35
N ASN A 76 22.96 -6.51 -2.23
CA ASN A 76 21.66 -6.57 -2.90
C ASN A 76 21.18 -5.23 -3.42
N ASN A 77 20.09 -5.27 -4.17
CA ASN A 77 19.32 -4.10 -4.54
C ASN A 77 17.94 -4.22 -3.87
N PHE A 78 17.44 -3.09 -3.39
CA PHE A 78 16.13 -2.98 -2.80
C PHE A 78 15.31 -1.97 -3.57
N ILE A 79 14.09 -2.32 -3.97
CA ILE A 79 13.18 -1.46 -4.72
C ILE A 79 11.78 -1.62 -4.17
N ILE A 80 11.13 -0.54 -3.79
CA ILE A 80 9.68 -0.47 -3.62
C ILE A 80 9.13 0.41 -4.73
N LYS A 81 8.14 -0.09 -5.45
CA LYS A 81 7.46 0.65 -6.51
C LYS A 81 5.95 0.58 -6.28
N VAL A 82 5.31 1.74 -6.35
CA VAL A 82 3.86 1.88 -6.40
C VAL A 82 3.56 2.50 -7.75
N ASP A 83 3.21 1.65 -8.71
CA ASP A 83 2.88 2.06 -10.09
C ASP A 83 1.53 2.75 -10.16
N ASN A 84 0.63 2.40 -9.24
CA ASN A 84 -0.66 3.04 -9.08
C ASN A 84 -1.19 2.75 -7.68
N LEU A 85 -1.46 3.77 -6.88
CA LEU A 85 -2.37 3.67 -5.75
C LEU A 85 -3.49 4.67 -5.99
N GLY A 86 -4.70 4.16 -6.10
CA GLY A 86 -5.89 4.94 -6.40
C GLY A 86 -6.98 4.69 -5.38
N TYR A 87 -7.67 5.74 -4.98
CA TYR A 87 -8.91 5.70 -4.20
C TYR A 87 -9.97 6.52 -4.94
N ASP A 88 -11.18 5.99 -5.04
CA ASP A 88 -12.32 6.68 -5.63
C ASP A 88 -13.57 6.39 -4.79
N TYR A 89 -14.13 7.43 -4.16
CA TYR A 89 -15.36 7.36 -3.40
C TYR A 89 -16.58 7.08 -4.29
N ASN A 90 -16.49 7.40 -5.58
CA ASN A 90 -17.54 7.23 -6.59
C ASN A 90 -18.86 7.91 -6.15
N ASP A 91 -19.95 7.14 -6.07
CA ASP A 91 -21.28 7.59 -5.59
C ASP A 91 -21.47 7.39 -4.08
N GLY A 92 -20.45 6.87 -3.39
CA GLY A 92 -20.48 6.57 -1.96
C GLY A 92 -21.13 5.24 -1.58
N ILE A 93 -21.62 4.47 -2.55
CA ILE A 93 -22.21 3.15 -2.30
C ILE A 93 -21.12 2.08 -2.33
N SER A 94 -20.12 2.25 -3.19
CA SER A 94 -19.02 1.29 -3.35
C SER A 94 -17.70 2.01 -3.59
N PRO A 95 -17.11 2.66 -2.55
CA PRO A 95 -15.78 3.25 -2.66
C PRO A 95 -14.76 2.19 -3.08
N THR A 96 -13.89 2.54 -4.01
CA THR A 96 -12.90 1.60 -4.58
C THR A 96 -11.48 2.02 -4.27
N THR A 97 -10.61 1.03 -4.06
CA THR A 97 -9.16 1.21 -3.96
C THR A 97 -8.46 0.28 -4.94
N THR A 98 -7.59 0.83 -5.77
CA THR A 98 -6.69 0.07 -6.65
C THR A 98 -5.26 0.21 -6.19
N LEU A 99 -4.51 -0.90 -6.15
CA LEU A 99 -3.08 -0.86 -5.89
C LEU A 99 -2.35 -1.75 -6.90
N LYS A 100 -1.37 -1.18 -7.56
CA LYS A 100 -0.36 -1.90 -8.33
C LYS A 100 1.01 -1.52 -7.82
N GLY A 101 1.76 -2.51 -7.36
CA GLY A 101 3.08 -2.27 -6.79
C GLY A 101 3.96 -3.50 -6.74
N SER A 102 5.21 -3.28 -6.36
CA SER A 102 6.20 -4.34 -6.22
C SER A 102 7.23 -4.01 -5.15
N LEU A 103 7.67 -5.04 -4.45
CA LEU A 103 8.81 -5.05 -3.57
C LEU A 103 9.89 -5.95 -4.18
N GLY A 104 10.94 -5.36 -4.72
CA GLY A 104 12.01 -6.03 -5.42
C GLY A 104 13.29 -6.15 -4.62
N PHE A 105 13.76 -7.38 -4.44
CA PHE A 105 15.10 -7.72 -3.98
C PHE A 105 15.38 -9.20 -4.29
N ASP A 106 16.65 -9.58 -4.34
CA ASP A 106 17.03 -10.97 -4.61
C ASP A 106 17.02 -11.81 -3.33
N LEU A 107 15.93 -12.54 -3.10
CA LEU A 107 15.76 -13.45 -1.95
C LEU A 107 16.82 -14.57 -1.95
N THR A 108 17.33 -14.97 -3.13
CA THR A 108 18.33 -16.04 -3.23
C THR A 108 19.70 -15.66 -2.65
N LYS A 109 19.93 -14.37 -2.42
CA LYS A 109 21.13 -13.88 -1.71
C LYS A 109 21.03 -14.03 -0.20
N PHE A 110 19.82 -14.18 0.33
CA PHE A 110 19.55 -14.32 1.76
C PHE A 110 19.26 -15.77 2.15
N LEU A 111 18.55 -16.50 1.28
CA LEU A 111 18.07 -17.85 1.54
C LEU A 111 19.07 -18.91 1.06
N SER A 112 19.16 -20.02 1.79
CA SER A 112 19.78 -21.24 1.25
C SER A 112 18.92 -21.81 0.10
N ARG A 113 19.48 -22.75 -0.65
CA ARG A 113 18.73 -23.45 -1.72
C ARG A 113 17.52 -24.20 -1.16
N GLU A 114 17.68 -24.85 -0.02
CA GLU A 114 16.62 -25.57 0.69
C GLU A 114 15.50 -24.62 1.11
N GLN A 115 15.85 -23.52 1.78
CA GLN A 115 14.88 -22.49 2.19
C GLN A 115 14.16 -21.85 1.00
N SER A 116 14.87 -21.61 -0.10
CA SER A 116 14.29 -21.12 -1.35
C SER A 116 13.26 -22.10 -1.91
N ASN A 117 13.55 -23.41 -1.84
CA ASN A 117 12.65 -24.46 -2.32
C ASN A 117 11.42 -24.66 -1.40
N GLU A 118 11.53 -24.37 -0.11
CA GLU A 118 10.40 -24.39 0.83
C GLU A 118 9.50 -23.16 0.71
N MET A 119 10.04 -22.03 0.24
CA MET A 119 9.31 -20.77 0.20
C MET A 119 8.03 -20.87 -0.65
N VAL A 120 8.09 -21.52 -1.81
CA VAL A 120 6.92 -21.69 -2.67
C VAL A 120 5.85 -22.58 -2.02
N PRO A 121 6.14 -23.83 -1.60
CA PRO A 121 5.17 -24.66 -0.88
C PRO A 121 4.54 -23.96 0.34
N LYS A 122 5.34 -23.32 1.19
CA LYS A 122 4.83 -22.63 2.39
C LYS A 122 3.98 -21.41 2.06
N SER A 123 4.24 -20.74 0.94
CA SER A 123 3.38 -19.65 0.45
C SER A 123 2.01 -20.18 -0.02
N ILE A 124 1.96 -21.42 -0.54
CA ILE A 124 0.70 -22.08 -0.90
C ILE A 124 -0.08 -22.44 0.36
N GLU A 125 0.60 -23.04 1.36
CA GLU A 125 -0.01 -23.33 2.67
C GLU A 125 -0.56 -22.07 3.33
N LEU A 126 0.19 -20.96 3.33
CA LEU A 126 -0.27 -19.68 3.86
C LEU A 126 -1.52 -19.17 3.15
N LEU A 127 -1.60 -19.33 1.82
CA LEU A 127 -2.79 -18.96 1.05
C LEU A 127 -4.00 -19.80 1.47
N GLU A 128 -3.83 -21.12 1.61
CA GLU A 128 -4.88 -22.04 2.06
C GLU A 128 -5.33 -21.73 3.49
N GLU A 129 -4.40 -21.48 4.41
CA GLU A 129 -4.68 -21.05 5.78
C GLU A 129 -5.44 -19.71 5.82
N THR A 130 -5.07 -18.76 4.96
CA THR A 130 -5.78 -17.47 4.85
C THR A 130 -7.22 -17.70 4.41
N VAL A 131 -7.44 -18.50 3.36
CA VAL A 131 -8.78 -18.84 2.87
C VAL A 131 -9.61 -19.51 3.97
N LYS A 132 -9.02 -20.47 4.68
CA LYS A 132 -9.66 -21.19 5.77
C LYS A 132 -10.02 -20.25 6.93
N SER A 133 -9.09 -19.43 7.40
CA SER A 133 -9.31 -18.50 8.52
C SER A 133 -10.48 -17.56 8.26
N TYR A 134 -10.54 -16.97 7.06
CA TYR A 134 -11.64 -16.07 6.69
C TYR A 134 -12.97 -16.82 6.53
N THR A 135 -12.94 -18.06 6.03
CA THR A 135 -14.14 -18.91 5.95
C THR A 135 -14.67 -19.24 7.35
N GLU A 136 -13.79 -19.52 8.30
CA GLU A 136 -14.17 -19.76 9.71
C GLU A 136 -14.71 -18.49 10.38
N GLU A 137 -14.13 -17.33 10.09
CA GLU A 137 -14.53 -16.04 10.67
C GLU A 137 -15.88 -15.53 10.14
N TYR A 138 -16.17 -15.68 8.85
CA TYR A 138 -17.37 -15.12 8.22
C TYR A 138 -18.46 -16.17 7.92
N GLY A 139 -18.15 -17.47 7.99
CA GLY A 139 -19.12 -18.54 7.74
C GLY A 139 -19.78 -18.43 6.35
N ASP A 140 -21.11 -18.50 6.32
CA ASP A 140 -21.90 -18.43 5.08
C ASP A 140 -21.92 -17.01 4.45
N ALA A 141 -21.40 -16.00 5.14
CA ALA A 141 -21.34 -14.63 4.63
C ALA A 141 -20.25 -14.42 3.58
N ILE A 142 -19.22 -15.28 3.52
CA ILE A 142 -18.07 -15.07 2.65
C ILE A 142 -18.03 -16.03 1.47
N PHE A 143 -17.74 -15.47 0.30
CA PHE A 143 -17.11 -16.20 -0.79
C PHE A 143 -15.64 -15.81 -0.84
N ILE A 144 -14.75 -16.76 -0.52
CA ILE A 144 -13.31 -16.58 -0.64
C ILE A 144 -12.71 -17.71 -1.46
N LYS A 145 -11.85 -17.34 -2.42
CA LYS A 145 -11.18 -18.30 -3.30
C LYS A 145 -9.75 -17.87 -3.56
N GLY A 146 -8.80 -18.61 -2.98
CA GLY A 146 -7.39 -18.56 -3.31
C GLY A 146 -7.03 -19.65 -4.33
N VAL A 147 -6.31 -19.30 -5.39
CA VAL A 147 -5.83 -20.25 -6.40
C VAL A 147 -4.40 -19.93 -6.78
N VAL A 148 -3.54 -20.94 -6.73
CA VAL A 148 -2.22 -20.91 -7.36
C VAL A 148 -2.39 -21.10 -8.85
N THR A 149 -2.04 -20.10 -9.65
CA THR A 149 -2.17 -20.16 -11.11
C THR A 149 -0.96 -20.79 -11.78
N SER A 150 0.23 -20.64 -11.17
CA SER A 150 1.46 -21.24 -11.68
C SER A 150 2.54 -21.30 -10.61
N THR A 151 3.41 -22.29 -10.73
CA THR A 151 4.73 -22.31 -10.08
C THR A 151 5.80 -22.38 -11.16
N THR A 152 6.96 -21.78 -10.91
CA THR A 152 8.11 -21.85 -11.83
C THR A 152 9.27 -22.58 -11.17
N LYS A 153 10.01 -23.35 -11.97
CA LYS A 153 11.20 -24.08 -11.56
C LYS A 153 12.37 -23.80 -12.51
N ASP A 154 13.59 -23.95 -12.02
CA ASP A 154 14.80 -23.98 -12.86
C ASP A 154 15.03 -25.37 -13.48
N ASP A 155 16.04 -25.50 -14.36
CA ASP A 155 16.37 -26.75 -15.06
C ASP A 155 16.74 -27.91 -14.13
N ALA A 156 17.13 -27.60 -12.89
CA ALA A 156 17.44 -28.57 -11.85
C ALA A 156 16.22 -28.91 -10.97
N GLY A 157 15.04 -28.39 -11.31
CA GLY A 157 13.78 -28.67 -10.61
C GLY A 157 13.55 -27.87 -9.33
N ASN A 158 14.38 -26.85 -9.05
CA ASN A 158 14.22 -26.00 -7.87
C ASN A 158 13.19 -24.91 -8.14
N TYR A 159 12.38 -24.57 -7.13
CA TYR A 159 11.41 -23.48 -7.25
C TYR A 159 12.09 -22.13 -7.43
N THR A 160 11.52 -21.31 -8.31
CA THR A 160 11.99 -19.95 -8.60
C THR A 160 10.90 -18.90 -8.45
N GLY A 161 9.63 -19.31 -8.36
CA GLY A 161 8.50 -18.40 -8.26
C GLY A 161 7.14 -19.07 -8.18
N LEU A 162 6.14 -18.23 -7.94
CA LEU A 162 4.74 -18.55 -7.72
C LEU A 162 3.88 -17.39 -8.24
N SER A 163 2.75 -17.69 -8.86
CA SER A 163 1.67 -16.72 -9.10
C SER A 163 0.38 -17.26 -8.51
N ALA A 164 -0.38 -16.38 -7.87
CA ALA A 164 -1.63 -16.72 -7.21
C ALA A 164 -2.66 -15.60 -7.37
N LEU A 165 -3.93 -15.98 -7.32
CA LEU A 165 -5.08 -15.09 -7.27
C LEU A 165 -5.87 -15.34 -5.99
N LEU A 166 -6.34 -14.27 -5.37
CA LEU A 166 -7.27 -14.32 -4.24
C LEU A 166 -8.47 -13.42 -4.55
N ALA A 167 -9.66 -13.99 -4.51
CA ALA A 167 -10.92 -13.25 -4.64
C ALA A 167 -11.72 -13.40 -3.35
N ILE A 168 -12.27 -12.29 -2.86
CA ILE A 168 -13.06 -12.20 -1.63
C ILE A 168 -14.35 -11.43 -1.96
N LYS A 169 -15.47 -11.93 -1.45
CA LYS A 169 -16.73 -11.22 -1.40
C LYS A 169 -17.46 -11.53 -0.10
N ILE A 170 -17.92 -10.51 0.60
CA ILE A 170 -18.66 -10.62 1.87
C ILE A 170 -20.08 -10.09 1.66
N ASP A 171 -21.05 -10.90 2.06
CA ASP A 171 -22.48 -10.60 2.06
C ASP A 171 -22.88 -10.12 3.47
N LEU A 172 -23.07 -8.81 3.61
CA LEU A 172 -23.36 -8.18 4.90
C LEU A 172 -24.69 -8.66 5.51
N ASP A 173 -25.63 -9.15 4.68
CA ASP A 173 -26.93 -9.65 5.15
C ASP A 173 -26.85 -11.06 5.76
N LYS A 174 -25.70 -11.74 5.60
CA LYS A 174 -25.47 -13.12 6.09
C LYS A 174 -24.43 -13.20 7.18
N LEU A 175 -24.00 -12.06 7.73
CA LEU A 175 -22.98 -12.04 8.77
C LEU A 175 -23.39 -12.90 9.97
N PRO A 176 -22.44 -13.63 10.58
CA PRO A 176 -22.64 -14.29 11.86
C PRO A 176 -23.09 -13.29 12.93
N GLU A 177 -23.87 -13.74 13.93
CA GLU A 177 -24.44 -12.87 14.98
C GLU A 177 -23.42 -12.06 15.79
N TYR A 178 -22.15 -12.47 15.79
CA TYR A 178 -21.07 -11.77 16.50
C TYR A 178 -20.34 -10.71 15.66
N LEU A 179 -20.70 -10.54 14.37
CA LEU A 179 -20.14 -9.53 13.48
C LEU A 179 -21.21 -8.53 13.06
N SER A 180 -20.93 -7.24 13.26
CA SER A 180 -21.79 -6.16 12.77
C SER A 180 -21.34 -5.72 11.37
N PRO A 181 -22.25 -5.27 10.48
CA PRO A 181 -21.87 -4.71 9.18
C PRO A 181 -20.83 -3.57 9.28
N GLU A 182 -20.97 -2.71 10.28
CA GLU A 182 -20.10 -1.56 10.53
C GLU A 182 -18.66 -1.95 10.92
N ASP A 183 -18.42 -3.21 11.30
CA ASP A 183 -17.09 -3.75 11.62
C ASP A 183 -16.38 -4.33 10.37
N VAL A 184 -17.10 -4.50 9.27
CA VAL A 184 -16.57 -5.07 8.02
C VAL A 184 -16.02 -3.95 7.14
N MET A 185 -14.69 -3.88 6.99
CA MET A 185 -14.02 -2.82 6.22
C MET A 185 -14.17 -2.96 4.70
N VAL A 186 -14.27 -4.20 4.20
CA VAL A 186 -14.19 -4.53 2.77
C VAL A 186 -15.31 -5.49 2.41
N THR A 187 -16.04 -5.22 1.33
CA THR A 187 -17.08 -6.11 0.82
C THR A 187 -16.56 -6.97 -0.31
N ASP A 188 -15.70 -6.44 -1.18
CA ASP A 188 -15.16 -7.17 -2.32
C ASP A 188 -13.66 -6.89 -2.43
N ALA A 189 -12.86 -7.92 -2.70
CA ALA A 189 -11.45 -7.73 -2.99
C ALA A 189 -10.94 -8.75 -3.99
N PHE A 190 -10.02 -8.31 -4.84
CA PHE A 190 -9.28 -9.14 -5.76
C PHE A 190 -7.80 -8.81 -5.62
N PHE A 191 -6.97 -9.84 -5.52
CA PHE A 191 -5.51 -9.74 -5.46
C PHE A 191 -4.89 -10.69 -6.48
N SER A 192 -3.98 -10.17 -7.29
CA SER A 192 -3.06 -10.92 -8.12
C SER A 192 -1.66 -10.76 -7.56
N ILE A 193 -1.06 -11.85 -7.09
CA ILE A 193 0.23 -11.86 -6.40
C ILE A 193 1.20 -12.68 -7.23
N THR A 194 2.40 -12.14 -7.46
CA THR A 194 3.51 -12.88 -8.07
C THR A 194 4.74 -12.79 -7.18
N LEU A 195 5.31 -13.93 -6.85
CA LEU A 195 6.60 -14.07 -6.18
C LEU A 195 7.61 -14.61 -7.20
N ASN A 196 8.76 -13.95 -7.28
CA ASN A 196 9.94 -14.44 -7.97
C ASN A 196 11.14 -14.29 -7.03
N LEU A 197 11.88 -15.37 -6.80
CA LEU A 197 12.94 -15.35 -5.79
C LEU A 197 14.11 -14.42 -6.14
N LYS A 198 14.29 -14.04 -7.40
CA LYS A 198 15.34 -13.08 -7.81
C LYS A 198 14.86 -11.64 -7.89
N THR A 199 13.59 -11.43 -8.22
CA THR A 199 13.05 -10.09 -8.48
C THR A 199 12.06 -9.61 -7.42
N GLY A 200 11.73 -10.43 -6.43
CA GLY A 200 10.85 -10.10 -5.32
C GLY A 200 9.36 -10.37 -5.57
N ILE A 201 8.50 -9.53 -5.01
CA ILE A 201 7.05 -9.68 -4.98
C ILE A 201 6.39 -8.57 -5.79
N ALA A 202 5.37 -8.89 -6.56
CA ALA A 202 4.48 -7.95 -7.22
C ALA A 202 3.02 -8.21 -6.83
N ILE A 203 2.25 -7.14 -6.68
CA ILE A 203 0.83 -7.17 -6.34
C ILE A 203 0.04 -6.25 -7.27
N ASP A 204 -1.11 -6.73 -7.70
CA ASP A 204 -2.14 -5.95 -8.39
C ASP A 204 -3.47 -6.25 -7.69
N SER A 205 -4.14 -5.24 -7.15
CA SER A 205 -5.35 -5.42 -6.35
C SER A 205 -6.42 -4.39 -6.63
N PHE A 206 -7.65 -4.83 -6.46
CA PHE A 206 -8.86 -4.02 -6.52
C PHE A 206 -9.72 -4.35 -5.30
N ILE A 207 -10.13 -3.33 -4.56
CA ILE A 207 -10.85 -3.45 -3.29
C ILE A 207 -12.08 -2.56 -3.34
N VAL A 208 -13.22 -3.05 -2.89
CA VAL A 208 -14.44 -2.29 -2.62
C VAL A 208 -14.61 -2.21 -1.11
N SER A 209 -14.53 -0.99 -0.58
CA SER A 209 -14.69 -0.72 0.84
C SER A 209 -16.17 -0.64 1.21
N ASN A 210 -16.51 -1.07 2.42
CA ASN A 210 -17.83 -0.83 2.98
C ASN A 210 -17.95 0.66 3.38
N PRO A 211 -18.89 1.43 2.81
CA PRO A 211 -19.06 2.84 3.18
C PRO A 211 -19.58 3.04 4.61
N GLU A 212 -20.18 2.01 5.22
CA GLU A 212 -20.69 2.04 6.60
C GLU A 212 -19.65 1.62 7.65
N TYR A 213 -18.43 1.31 7.24
CA TYR A 213 -17.38 0.89 8.17
C TYR A 213 -17.04 2.00 9.19
N LEU A 214 -17.17 1.69 10.49
CA LEU A 214 -16.96 2.62 11.60
C LEU A 214 -15.64 2.40 12.36
N GLY A 215 -14.72 1.59 11.85
CA GLY A 215 -13.44 1.36 12.54
C GLY A 215 -12.49 2.56 12.59
N TYR A 216 -12.88 3.72 12.04
CA TYR A 216 -12.18 4.97 12.24
C TYR A 216 -12.62 5.61 13.56
N GLN A 217 -11.69 5.75 14.51
CA GLN A 217 -11.96 6.42 15.78
C GLN A 217 -12.23 7.91 15.55
N GLN A 218 -13.22 8.47 16.26
CA GLN A 218 -13.66 9.87 16.13
C GLN A 218 -12.52 10.91 16.31
N ASP A 219 -11.45 10.53 17.00
CA ASP A 219 -10.29 11.38 17.28
C ASP A 219 -9.09 11.14 16.35
N GLN A 220 -9.21 10.26 15.34
CA GLN A 220 -8.14 10.02 14.36
C GLN A 220 -8.31 10.93 13.14
N MET A 221 -7.18 11.36 12.58
CA MET A 221 -7.16 12.12 11.33
C MET A 221 -7.66 11.22 10.18
N GLY A 222 -8.78 11.60 9.57
CA GLY A 222 -9.34 10.90 8.42
C GLY A 222 -8.54 11.18 7.15
N LEU A 223 -8.82 10.41 6.09
CA LEU A 223 -8.17 10.59 4.79
C LEU A 223 -8.36 12.03 4.26
N LYS A 224 -9.53 12.63 4.47
CA LYS A 224 -9.78 14.04 4.08
C LYS A 224 -8.81 14.99 4.77
N GLU A 225 -8.71 14.90 6.10
CA GLU A 225 -7.89 15.82 6.90
C GLU A 225 -6.40 15.67 6.57
N VAL A 226 -5.94 14.44 6.32
CA VAL A 226 -4.58 14.17 5.83
C VAL A 226 -4.35 14.86 4.48
N LEU A 227 -5.27 14.71 3.53
CA LEU A 227 -5.16 15.31 2.19
C LEU A 227 -5.26 16.84 2.23
N GLU A 228 -6.12 17.40 3.07
CA GLU A 228 -6.21 18.85 3.30
C GLU A 228 -4.88 19.40 3.81
N ASN A 229 -4.29 18.73 4.80
CA ASN A 229 -2.99 19.13 5.36
C ASN A 229 -1.87 19.00 4.31
N LEU A 230 -1.88 17.94 3.49
CA LEU A 230 -0.95 17.76 2.37
C LEU A 230 -1.08 18.89 1.34
N LEU A 231 -2.28 19.19 0.85
CA LEU A 231 -2.53 20.26 -0.12
C LEU A 231 -2.16 21.65 0.42
N ALA A 232 -2.36 21.85 1.73
CA ALA A 232 -1.93 23.05 2.43
C ALA A 232 -0.41 23.10 2.71
N ARG A 233 0.33 22.03 2.42
CA ARG A 233 1.76 21.86 2.73
C ARG A 233 2.05 22.10 4.22
N GLY A 234 1.21 21.55 5.10
CA GLY A 234 1.36 21.65 6.55
C GLY A 234 2.56 20.86 7.08
N ASP A 235 3.19 21.33 8.17
CA ASP A 235 4.41 20.71 8.71
C ASP A 235 4.23 19.26 9.15
N GLU A 236 3.03 18.89 9.62
CA GLU A 236 2.71 17.54 10.06
C GLU A 236 2.82 16.52 8.92
N THR A 237 2.22 16.82 7.77
CA THR A 237 2.26 15.92 6.62
C THR A 237 3.64 15.89 5.94
N LYS A 238 4.40 16.99 5.99
CA LYS A 238 5.82 16.97 5.58
C LYS A 238 6.63 15.97 6.42
N ARG A 239 6.48 16.04 7.75
CA ARG A 239 7.12 15.09 8.67
C ARG A 239 6.66 13.66 8.44
N MET A 240 5.39 13.46 8.08
CA MET A 240 4.86 12.13 7.75
C MET A 240 5.59 11.53 6.54
N ILE A 241 5.71 12.28 5.44
CA ILE A 241 6.45 11.85 4.24
C ILE A 241 7.92 11.59 4.59
N GLU A 242 8.57 12.52 5.28
CA GLU A 242 9.97 12.37 5.70
C GLU A 242 10.18 11.10 6.54
N THR A 243 9.32 10.87 7.54
CA THR A 243 9.41 9.70 8.44
C THR A 243 9.25 8.38 7.68
N VAL A 244 8.33 8.34 6.71
CA VAL A 244 8.14 7.14 5.86
C VAL A 244 9.43 6.87 5.08
N PHE A 245 9.99 7.88 4.40
CA PHE A 245 11.19 7.68 3.58
C PHE A 245 12.46 7.44 4.41
N MET A 246 12.57 8.01 5.61
CA MET A 246 13.63 7.66 6.57
C MET A 246 13.53 6.20 7.00
N SER A 247 12.33 5.72 7.29
CA SER A 247 12.09 4.33 7.68
C SER A 247 12.42 3.37 6.53
N LEU A 248 11.99 3.71 5.31
CA LEU A 248 12.33 2.97 4.11
C LEU A 248 13.84 2.94 3.87
N ASP A 249 14.53 4.06 4.04
CA ASP A 249 15.99 4.12 3.86
C ASP A 249 16.74 3.31 4.90
N SER A 250 16.29 3.32 6.16
CA SER A 250 16.87 2.48 7.21
C SER A 250 16.72 0.99 6.87
N ILE A 251 15.49 0.55 6.57
CA ILE A 251 15.20 -0.86 6.23
C ILE A 251 15.99 -1.28 5.00
N ALA A 252 16.00 -0.44 3.95
CA ALA A 252 16.72 -0.74 2.73
C ALA A 252 18.23 -0.84 2.97
N SER A 253 18.81 0.06 3.79
CA SER A 253 20.24 0.03 4.14
C SER A 253 20.63 -1.29 4.79
N ASP A 254 19.80 -1.80 5.70
CA ASP A 254 20.03 -3.11 6.32
C ASP A 254 19.96 -4.22 5.26
N ILE A 255 18.93 -4.24 4.42
CA ILE A 255 18.71 -5.29 3.43
C ILE A 255 19.82 -5.33 2.38
N VAL A 256 20.25 -4.19 1.85
CA VAL A 256 21.20 -4.15 0.72
C VAL A 256 22.64 -4.50 1.10
N GLU A 257 22.95 -4.49 2.39
CA GLU A 257 24.24 -4.91 2.95
C GLU A 257 24.19 -6.24 3.71
N MET A 258 22.98 -6.79 3.94
CA MET A 258 22.81 -8.04 4.68
C MET A 258 23.36 -9.24 3.91
N ASP A 259 24.03 -10.13 4.64
CA ASP A 259 24.44 -11.44 4.15
C ASP A 259 23.58 -12.57 4.76
N ASN A 260 23.81 -13.80 4.30
CA ASN A 260 23.07 -14.97 4.76
C ASN A 260 23.20 -15.21 6.28
N SER A 261 24.35 -14.91 6.88
CA SER A 261 24.58 -15.13 8.32
C SER A 261 23.78 -14.16 9.18
N LEU A 262 23.75 -12.89 8.78
CA LEU A 262 22.97 -11.84 9.44
C LEU A 262 21.46 -12.08 9.26
N PHE A 263 21.05 -12.48 8.07
CA PHE A 263 19.64 -12.81 7.79
C PHE A 263 19.12 -13.94 8.67
N ARG A 264 19.91 -15.02 8.85
CA ARG A 264 19.52 -16.13 9.76
C ARG A 264 19.33 -15.68 11.20
N ASN A 265 20.20 -14.82 11.70
CA ASN A 265 20.10 -14.29 13.06
C ASN A 265 18.86 -13.39 13.24
N SER A 266 18.48 -12.64 12.20
CA SER A 266 17.27 -11.80 12.23
C SER A 266 15.99 -12.64 12.22
N ILE A 267 15.95 -13.74 11.46
CA ILE A 267 14.80 -14.66 11.43
C ILE A 267 14.65 -15.43 12.74
N SER A 268 15.75 -15.96 13.30
CA SER A 268 15.69 -16.76 14.53
C SER A 268 15.15 -15.96 15.72
N ASN A 269 15.36 -14.64 15.71
CA ASN A 269 14.83 -13.72 16.72
C ASN A 269 13.37 -13.30 16.48
N ASN A 270 12.81 -13.53 15.29
CA ASN A 270 11.42 -13.22 14.97
C ASN A 270 10.56 -14.49 14.96
N LYS A 271 9.87 -14.77 16.08
CA LYS A 271 9.09 -16.01 16.28
C LYS A 271 8.10 -16.34 15.17
N LYS A 272 7.43 -15.34 14.57
CA LYS A 272 6.46 -15.56 13.48
C LYS A 272 7.16 -15.95 12.17
N LEU A 273 8.24 -15.27 11.80
CA LEU A 273 9.03 -15.61 10.60
C LEU A 273 9.85 -16.91 10.77
N SER A 274 10.28 -17.22 12.00
CA SER A 274 11.04 -18.45 12.28
C SER A 274 10.23 -19.71 12.02
N ASN A 275 8.90 -19.66 12.19
CA ASN A 275 8.03 -20.81 11.96
C ASN A 275 7.76 -21.03 10.45
N ILE A 276 7.91 -19.99 9.63
CA ILE A 276 7.76 -20.08 8.16
C ILE A 276 9.06 -20.55 7.50
N LEU A 277 10.22 -20.42 8.15
CA LEU A 277 11.53 -20.72 7.53
C LEU A 277 12.32 -21.84 8.23
N LYS A 278 11.67 -22.57 9.14
CA LYS A 278 12.11 -23.87 9.69
C LYS A 278 11.39 -25.01 9.00
#